data_AF-A0A7X4YDH7-F1
#
_entry.id   AF-A0A7X4YDH7-F1
#
_cell.length_a   1.000
_cell.length_b   1.000
_cell.length_c   1.000
_cell.angle_alpha   90.00
_cell.angle_beta   90.00
_cell.angle_gamma   90.00
#
_symmetry.space_group_name_H-M   'P 1'
#
loop_
_entity.id
_entity.type
_entity.pdbx_description
1 polymer ?
#
loop_
_entity_poly.entity_id
_entity_poly.type
_entity_poly.pdbx_seq_one_letter_code
_entity_poly.pdbx_strand_id
1 'polypeptide(L)'
;MDIPARLREWIYAGKQVGKRKDLVREGEAIYQTMGIQRSGDVFVAYYFEIPEALMAVEENALELRERFETLEAAMAFLEKASGSDVLDMTPQKERKIFQVG
;
A
#
# COMPACT_ATOMS: atom_id res chain seq x y z
N MET A 1 -0.20 4.66 -16.60
CA MET A 1 0.81 4.77 -15.54
C MET A 1 2.09 4.13 -16.05
N ASP A 2 3.23 4.80 -15.92
CA ASP A 2 4.53 4.21 -16.22
C ASP A 2 5.18 3.73 -14.93
N ILE A 3 5.32 2.42 -14.76
CA ILE A 3 5.80 1.81 -13.51
C ILE A 3 7.31 1.65 -13.60
N PRO A 4 8.10 2.22 -12.67
CA PRO A 4 9.55 2.08 -12.68
C PRO A 4 9.99 0.60 -12.78
N ALA A 5 10.91 0.31 -13.68
CA ALA A 5 11.38 -1.06 -13.94
C ALA A 5 11.81 -1.78 -12.65
N ARG A 6 12.52 -1.07 -11.78
CA ARG A 6 12.99 -1.60 -10.49
C ARG A 6 11.86 -1.97 -9.53
N LEU A 7 10.78 -1.17 -9.51
CA LEU A 7 9.60 -1.46 -8.70
C LEU A 7 8.90 -2.72 -9.21
N ARG A 8 8.73 -2.83 -10.53
CA ARG A 8 8.19 -4.01 -11.19
C ARG A 8 9.04 -5.26 -10.85
N GLU A 9 10.36 -5.19 -11.01
CA GLU A 9 11.26 -6.30 -10.68
C GLU A 9 11.08 -6.81 -9.25
N TRP A 10 10.98 -5.91 -8.26
CA TRP A 10 10.78 -6.31 -6.87
C TRP A 10 9.46 -7.05 -6.66
N ILE A 11 8.36 -6.53 -7.20
CA ILE A 11 7.03 -7.13 -7.04
C ILE A 11 6.98 -8.50 -7.73
N TYR A 12 7.52 -8.61 -8.95
CA TYR A 12 7.54 -9.86 -9.71
C TYR A 12 8.48 -10.90 -9.08
N ALA A 13 9.49 -10.48 -8.32
CA ALA A 13 10.31 -11.35 -7.47
C ALA A 13 9.60 -11.79 -6.17
N GLY A 14 8.32 -11.49 -5.99
CA GLY A 14 7.52 -11.86 -4.82
C GLY A 14 7.79 -11.01 -3.58
N LYS A 15 8.58 -9.93 -3.71
CA LYS A 15 8.80 -9.01 -2.58
C LYS A 15 7.53 -8.20 -2.32
N GLN A 16 7.26 -7.97 -1.05
CA GLN A 16 6.26 -6.98 -0.67
C GLN A 16 6.92 -5.60 -0.72
N VAL A 17 6.38 -4.73 -1.57
CA VAL A 17 6.77 -3.32 -1.64
C VAL A 17 5.72 -2.48 -0.96
N GLY A 18 6.11 -1.38 -0.36
CA GLY A 18 5.16 -0.51 0.30
C GLY A 18 5.79 0.77 0.79
N LYS A 19 4.97 1.61 1.40
CA LYS A 19 5.39 2.84 2.04
C LYS A 19 4.44 3.22 3.16
N ARG A 20 4.97 4.05 4.05
CA ARG A 20 4.22 4.72 5.12
C ARG A 20 4.31 6.21 4.89
N LYS A 21 3.27 6.92 5.25
CA LYS A 21 3.21 8.37 5.09
C LYS A 21 2.29 8.96 6.14
N ASP A 22 2.76 10.03 6.75
CA ASP A 22 1.96 10.92 7.58
C ASP A 22 1.55 12.10 6.70
N LEU A 23 0.27 12.48 6.74
CA LEU A 23 -0.25 13.61 5.99
C LEU A 23 -1.30 14.37 6.78
N VAL A 24 -1.58 15.60 6.34
CA VAL A 24 -2.70 16.39 6.88
C VAL A 24 -3.83 16.38 5.85
N ARG A 25 -5.02 15.94 6.27
CA ARG A 25 -6.25 15.98 5.46
C ARG A 25 -7.33 16.68 6.28
N GLU A 26 -7.91 17.74 5.74
CA GLU A 26 -8.97 18.53 6.42
C GLU A 26 -8.59 19.06 7.82
N GLY A 27 -7.29 19.25 8.08
CA GLY A 27 -6.77 19.72 9.37
C GLY A 27 -6.43 18.59 10.35
N GLU A 28 -6.67 17.33 9.99
CA GLU A 28 -6.36 16.15 10.80
C GLU A 28 -5.07 15.49 10.32
N ALA A 29 -4.21 15.07 11.26
CA ALA A 29 -3.04 14.25 10.98
C ALA A 29 -3.48 12.80 10.75
N ILE A 30 -3.14 12.23 9.61
CA ILE A 30 -3.51 10.89 9.17
C ILE A 30 -2.24 10.08 8.94
N TYR A 31 -2.17 8.92 9.58
CA TYR A 31 -1.18 7.89 9.29
C TYR A 31 -1.70 6.98 8.18
N GLN A 32 -0.92 6.79 7.13
CA GLN A 32 -1.22 5.87 6.03
C GLN A 32 -0.12 4.83 5.87
N THR A 33 -0.50 3.58 5.63
CA THR A 33 0.41 2.54 5.16
C THR A 33 -0.20 1.80 3.98
N MET A 34 0.61 1.52 2.96
CA MET A 34 0.16 0.84 1.76
C MET A 34 1.22 -0.11 1.23
N GLY A 35 0.80 -1.15 0.51
CA GLY A 35 1.74 -2.05 -0.12
C GLY A 35 1.12 -2.97 -1.16
N ILE A 36 2.00 -3.55 -1.98
CA ILE A 36 1.66 -4.54 -3.00
C ILE A 36 2.59 -5.75 -2.85
N GLN A 37 2.02 -6.93 -3.03
CA GLN A 37 2.78 -8.18 -3.18
C GLN A 37 2.14 -9.06 -4.26
N ARG A 38 2.97 -9.65 -5.13
CA ARG A 38 2.49 -10.72 -6.01
C ARG A 38 2.32 -12.02 -5.21
N SER A 39 1.19 -12.68 -5.37
CA SER A 39 0.90 -14.02 -4.82
C SER A 39 0.37 -14.91 -5.94
N GLY A 40 1.18 -15.85 -6.42
CA GLY A 40 0.87 -16.63 -7.61
C GLY A 40 0.66 -15.73 -8.84
N ASP A 41 -0.52 -15.82 -9.43
CA ASP A 41 -0.90 -15.08 -10.64
C ASP A 41 -1.63 -13.76 -10.35
N VAL A 42 -1.80 -13.39 -9.08
CA VAL A 42 -2.47 -12.15 -8.69
C VAL A 42 -1.56 -11.20 -7.93
N PHE A 43 -1.94 -9.93 -7.94
CA PHE A 43 -1.35 -8.86 -7.15
C PHE A 43 -2.30 -8.52 -6.00
N VAL A 44 -1.79 -8.60 -4.78
CA VAL A 44 -2.53 -8.20 -3.58
C VAL A 44 -2.12 -6.79 -3.23
N ALA A 45 -3.08 -5.86 -3.21
CA ALA A 45 -2.88 -4.50 -2.73
C ALA A 45 -3.47 -4.35 -1.33
N TYR A 46 -2.78 -3.58 -0.50
CA TYR A 46 -3.17 -3.29 0.87
C TYR A 46 -3.09 -1.80 1.10
N TYR A 47 -4.13 -1.25 1.73
CA TYR A 47 -4.20 0.12 2.17
C TYR A 47 -4.76 0.18 3.58
N PHE A 48 -4.12 0.98 4.42
CA PHE A 48 -4.60 1.29 5.75
C PHE A 48 -4.41 2.78 6.00
N GLU A 49 -5.43 3.43 6.56
CA GLU A 49 -5.30 4.77 7.11
C GLU A 49 -6.04 4.90 8.44
N ILE A 50 -5.51 5.76 9.30
CA ILE A 50 -6.11 6.08 10.60
C ILE A 50 -5.74 7.52 10.99
N PRO A 51 -6.66 8.31 11.57
CA PRO A 51 -6.29 9.56 12.22
C PRO A 51 -5.29 9.30 13.35
N GLU A 52 -4.18 10.03 13.38
CA GLU A 52 -3.10 9.83 14.38
C GLU A 52 -3.63 9.91 15.82
N ALA A 53 -4.59 10.79 16.06
CA ALA A 53 -5.25 10.96 17.36
C ALA A 53 -6.00 9.70 17.84
N LEU A 54 -6.39 8.82 16.91
CA LEU A 54 -7.13 7.59 17.19
C LEU A 54 -6.25 6.34 17.14
N MET A 55 -4.97 6.47 16.80
CA MET A 55 -4.05 5.32 16.74
C MET A 55 -3.94 4.55 18.05
N ALA A 56 -4.02 5.24 19.19
CA ALA A 56 -3.90 4.60 20.51
C ALA A 56 -5.06 3.63 20.82
N VAL A 57 -6.21 3.82 20.17
CA VAL A 57 -7.43 3.03 20.36
C VAL A 57 -7.81 2.22 19.11
N GLU A 58 -7.05 2.37 18.02
CA GLU A 58 -7.29 1.75 16.71
C GLU A 58 -8.72 1.97 16.16
N GLU A 59 -9.41 3.04 16.60
CA GLU A 59 -10.75 3.37 16.13
C GLU A 59 -10.72 4.13 14.80
N ASN A 60 -11.76 3.92 13.97
CA ASN A 60 -11.92 4.55 12.65
C ASN A 60 -10.77 4.27 11.67
N ALA A 61 -10.01 3.20 11.87
CA ALA A 61 -9.11 2.69 10.86
C ALA A 61 -9.90 2.27 9.60
N LEU A 62 -9.51 2.80 8.45
CA LEU A 62 -9.92 2.26 7.17
C LEU A 62 -8.86 1.26 6.73
N GLU A 63 -9.23 -0.02 6.66
CA GLU A 63 -8.39 -1.08 6.14
C GLU A 63 -9.02 -1.67 4.88
N LEU A 64 -8.28 -1.64 3.78
CA LEU A 64 -8.71 -2.18 2.49
C LEU A 64 -7.67 -3.18 1.98
N ARG A 65 -8.16 -4.30 1.44
CA ARG A 65 -7.31 -5.33 0.88
C ARG A 65 -7.98 -5.98 -0.31
N GLU A 66 -7.37 -5.81 -1.47
CA GLU A 66 -7.95 -6.25 -2.75
C GLU A 66 -6.96 -7.05 -3.58
N ARG A 67 -7.51 -7.87 -4.50
CA ARG A 67 -6.76 -8.73 -5.42
C ARG A 67 -6.99 -8.29 -6.86
N PHE A 68 -5.91 -8.26 -7.64
CA PHE A 68 -5.93 -7.81 -9.03
C PHE A 68 -5.15 -8.77 -9.94
N GLU A 69 -5.59 -8.90 -11.18
CA GLU A 69 -4.89 -9.70 -12.20
C GLU A 69 -3.68 -8.95 -12.78
N THR A 70 -3.66 -7.62 -12.70
CA THR A 70 -2.59 -6.79 -13.22
C THR A 70 -1.99 -5.90 -12.14
N LEU A 71 -0.69 -5.61 -12.27
CA LEU A 71 0.01 -4.71 -11.37
C LEU A 71 -0.55 -3.28 -11.50
N GLU A 72 -0.88 -2.87 -12.72
CA GLU A 72 -1.44 -1.56 -13.03
C GLU A 72 -2.77 -1.32 -12.30
N ALA A 73 -3.66 -2.32 -12.24
CA ALA A 73 -4.91 -2.20 -11.52
C ALA A 73 -4.69 -2.10 -10.00
N ALA A 74 -3.75 -2.89 -9.45
CA ALA A 74 -3.38 -2.80 -8.05
C ALA A 74 -2.80 -1.41 -7.68
N MET A 75 -1.96 -0.84 -8.53
CA MET A 75 -1.38 0.49 -8.34
C MET A 75 -2.43 1.59 -8.45
N ALA A 76 -3.31 1.52 -9.45
CA ALA A 76 -4.41 2.47 -9.62
C ALA A 76 -5.38 2.45 -8.43
N PHE A 77 -5.63 1.27 -7.85
CA PHE A 77 -6.39 1.14 -6.61
C PHE A 77 -5.73 1.89 -5.44
N LEU A 78 -4.41 1.71 -5.24
CA LEU A 78 -3.69 2.39 -4.15
C LEU A 78 -3.60 3.91 -4.36
N GLU A 79 -3.38 4.38 -5.58
CA GLU A 79 -3.40 5.83 -5.88
C GLU A 79 -4.76 6.42 -5.55
N LYS A 80 -5.83 5.75 -5.96
CA LYS A 80 -7.21 6.19 -5.69
C LYS A 80 -7.52 6.19 -4.20
N ALA A 81 -7.15 5.14 -3.47
CA ALA A 81 -7.42 5.01 -2.03
C ALA A 81 -6.61 6.03 -1.21
N SER A 82 -5.32 6.19 -1.53
CA SER A 82 -4.41 7.04 -0.76
C SER A 82 -4.46 8.52 -1.15
N GLY A 83 -4.87 8.83 -2.39
CA GLY A 83 -4.72 10.16 -2.97
C GLY A 83 -3.25 10.58 -3.14
N SER A 84 -2.32 9.62 -3.16
CA SER A 84 -0.86 9.85 -3.26
C SER A 84 -0.26 9.07 -4.43
N ASP A 85 0.88 9.56 -4.94
CA ASP A 85 1.76 8.79 -5.83
C ASP A 85 2.15 7.47 -5.14
N VAL A 86 2.26 6.37 -5.87
CA VAL A 86 2.62 5.04 -5.36
C VAL A 86 3.90 4.49 -6.00
N LEU A 87 4.54 5.24 -6.89
CA LEU A 87 5.72 4.79 -7.66
C LEU A 87 7.03 4.80 -6.85
N ASP A 88 7.03 5.44 -5.68
CA ASP A 88 8.15 5.56 -4.73
C ASP A 88 8.19 4.42 -3.69
N MET A 89 7.32 3.41 -3.80
CA MET A 89 7.32 2.25 -2.89
C MET A 89 8.63 1.48 -2.93
N THR A 90 9.05 0.96 -1.77
CA THR A 90 10.30 0.20 -1.63
C THR A 90 10.07 -1.16 -0.97
N PRO A 91 10.96 -2.15 -1.16
CA PRO A 91 10.81 -3.47 -0.55
C PRO A 91 10.83 -3.40 0.97
N GLN A 92 9.89 -4.09 1.59
CA GLN A 92 9.85 -4.27 3.04
C GLN A 92 10.89 -5.33 3.45
N LYS A 93 11.90 -4.91 4.23
CA LYS A 93 13.07 -5.74 4.55
C LYS A 93 12.84 -6.75 5.68
N GLU A 94 12.15 -6.34 6.74
CA GLU A 94 12.12 -7.11 8.01
C GLU A 94 10.70 -7.50 8.45
N ARG A 95 9.70 -6.67 8.15
CA ARG A 95 8.30 -6.94 8.49
C ARG A 95 7.42 -6.68 7.28
N LYS A 96 6.64 -7.69 6.90
CA LYS A 96 5.58 -7.52 5.92
C LYS A 96 4.50 -6.60 6.53
N ILE A 97 3.97 -5.71 5.70
CA ILE A 97 2.78 -4.89 6.00
C ILE A 97 1.55 -5.80 6.12
N PHE A 98 1.45 -6.83 5.28
CA PHE A 98 0.36 -7.81 5.31
C PHE A 98 0.82 -9.23 4.96
N GLN A 99 0.04 -10.25 5.34
CA GLN A 99 0.29 -11.64 4.94
C GLN A 99 -0.56 -12.02 3.73
N VAL A 100 0.07 -12.57 2.70
CA VAL A 100 -0.63 -13.30 1.62
C VAL A 100 -0.82 -14.74 2.07
N GLY A 101 -2.07 -15.20 2.07
CA GLY A 101 -2.44 -16.60 2.28
C GLY A 101 -2.39 -17.37 0.97
#